data_AF-A0A7J5Y7I9-F1
#
_entry.id   AF-A0A7J5Y7I9-F1
#
_cell.length_a   1.000
_cell.length_b   1.000
_cell.length_c   1.000
_cell.angle_alpha   90.00
_cell.angle_beta   90.00
_cell.angle_gamma   90.00
#
_symmetry.space_group_name_H-M   'P 1'
#
loop_
_entity.id
_entity.type
_entity.pdbx_description
1 polymer ?
#
loop_
_entity_poly.entity_id
_entity_poly.type
_entity_poly.pdbx_seq_one_letter_code
_entity_poly.pdbx_strand_id
1 'polypeptide(L)'
;MHQWDLSPFSVTPAASLLARCVSKDILSQGEIDSASSRLSPIFSNQLREAEQRIRTQRQLDQLQLEMDLLKMEKKSADVTNSFYLSRRFQMLQMFCGHLQDLLKEQNSLRQRLMKPLGRTNLPVQAHLQRFVVDVVKMLLDFIQTLEEKLTSVRCSPSAIDRLAQLNTSLAQLLAHVADVESLSNQVLQRKEAHSSKQSDSSAR
;
A
#
# COMPACT_ATOMS: atom_id res chain seq x y z
N MET A 1 -49.00 23.74 33.07
CA MET A 1 -49.67 23.72 31.75
C MET A 1 -50.96 22.96 31.91
N HIS A 2 -52.10 23.66 31.93
CA HIS A 2 -53.40 23.05 32.17
C HIS A 2 -53.84 22.29 30.93
N GLN A 3 -54.02 20.99 31.11
CA GLN A 3 -54.50 20.03 30.14
C GLN A 3 -55.94 20.41 29.77
N TRP A 4 -56.13 20.85 28.53
CA TRP A 4 -57.46 21.08 27.96
C TRP A 4 -58.05 19.72 27.58
N ASP A 5 -58.61 19.02 28.56
CA ASP A 5 -59.47 17.87 28.31
C ASP A 5 -60.83 18.40 27.82
N LEU A 6 -60.92 18.71 26.53
CA LEU A 6 -62.19 18.95 25.85
C LEU A 6 -62.85 17.58 25.61
N SER A 7 -63.71 17.17 26.54
CA SER A 7 -64.56 16.00 26.36
C SER A 7 -65.48 16.20 25.14
N PRO A 8 -65.60 15.25 24.21
CA PRO A 8 -66.39 15.41 22.98
C PRO A 8 -67.92 15.44 23.20
N PHE A 9 -68.39 15.30 24.45
CA PHE A 9 -69.81 15.15 24.79
C PHE A 9 -70.36 16.24 25.73
N SER A 10 -69.56 17.21 26.18
CA SER A 10 -70.10 18.35 26.93
C SER A 10 -70.51 19.47 25.98
N VAL A 11 -71.81 19.74 25.88
CA VAL A 11 -72.31 20.91 25.16
C VAL A 11 -71.76 22.16 25.83
N THR A 12 -70.86 22.88 25.15
CA THR A 12 -70.26 24.11 25.67
C THR A 12 -71.38 25.08 26.09
N PRO A 13 -71.26 25.83 27.20
CA PRO A 13 -72.29 26.78 27.62
C PRO A 13 -72.76 27.72 26.50
N ALA A 14 -71.85 28.12 25.61
CA ALA A 14 -72.16 28.88 24.40
C ALA A 14 -73.09 28.14 23.42
N ALA A 15 -72.84 26.85 23.18
CA ALA A 15 -73.69 26.01 22.32
C ALA A 15 -75.10 25.84 22.92
N SER A 16 -75.22 25.74 24.25
CA SER A 16 -76.52 25.68 24.93
C SER A 16 -77.32 26.98 24.80
N LEU A 17 -76.65 28.14 24.83
CA LEU A 17 -77.29 29.45 24.62
C LEU A 17 -77.74 29.62 23.16
N LEU A 18 -76.90 29.24 22.20
CA LEU A 18 -77.24 29.28 20.78
C LEU A 18 -78.43 28.38 20.46
N ALA A 19 -78.44 27.14 20.98
CA ALA A 19 -79.58 26.23 20.83
C ALA A 19 -80.88 26.84 21.39
N ARG A 20 -80.82 27.52 22.54
CA ARG A 20 -81.99 28.20 23.13
C ARG A 20 -82.46 29.41 22.32
N CYS A 21 -81.56 30.09 21.60
CA CYS A 21 -81.92 31.18 20.69
C CYS A 21 -82.58 30.65 19.41
N VAL A 22 -82.16 29.49 18.92
CA VAL A 22 -82.81 28.79 17.79
C VAL A 22 -84.20 28.29 18.18
N SER A 23 -84.35 27.65 19.36
CA SER A 23 -85.66 27.20 19.84
C SER A 23 -86.66 28.34 20.10
N LYS A 24 -86.17 29.57 20.32
CA LYS A 24 -87.00 30.76 20.54
C LYS A 24 -87.23 31.59 19.27
N ASP A 25 -86.78 31.10 18.11
CA ASP A 25 -86.91 31.75 16.80
C ASP A 25 -86.23 33.14 16.73
N ILE A 26 -85.26 33.38 17.61
CA ILE A 26 -84.47 34.63 17.67
C ILE A 26 -83.32 34.59 16.64
N LEU A 27 -82.84 33.38 16.34
CA LEU A 27 -81.78 33.10 15.37
C LEU A 27 -82.17 31.85 14.58
N SER A 28 -82.03 31.88 13.27
CA SER A 28 -82.26 30.69 12.44
C SER A 28 -81.02 29.80 12.40
N GLN A 29 -81.21 28.48 12.33
CA GLN A 29 -80.12 27.52 12.11
C GLN A 29 -79.30 27.89 10.85
N GLY A 30 -79.96 28.40 9.81
CA GLY A 30 -79.30 28.85 8.59
C GLY A 30 -78.40 30.08 8.78
N GLU A 31 -78.67 30.94 9.76
CA GLU A 31 -77.82 32.09 10.09
C GLU A 31 -76.56 31.67 10.85
N ILE A 32 -76.68 30.68 11.74
CA ILE A 32 -75.55 30.07 12.44
C ILE A 32 -74.62 29.36 11.45
N ASP A 33 -75.19 28.58 10.53
CA ASP A 33 -74.44 27.86 9.50
C ASP A 33 -73.79 28.84 8.50
N SER A 34 -74.45 29.96 8.20
CA SER A 34 -73.92 31.04 7.36
C SER A 34 -72.79 31.83 8.04
N ALA A 35 -72.86 32.02 9.36
CA ALA A 35 -71.78 32.66 10.12
C ALA A 35 -70.56 31.74 10.26
N SER A 36 -70.78 30.42 10.41
CA SER A 36 -69.71 29.42 10.48
C SER A 36 -68.96 29.28 9.15
N SER A 37 -69.67 29.30 8.02
CA SER A 37 -69.07 29.24 6.68
C SER A 37 -68.32 30.51 6.25
N ARG A 38 -68.57 31.65 6.91
CA ARG A 38 -67.87 32.92 6.67
C ARG A 38 -66.62 33.12 7.53
N LEU A 39 -66.28 32.17 8.39
CA LEU A 39 -65.04 32.23 9.16
C LEU A 39 -63.84 32.21 8.20
N SER A 40 -63.16 33.35 8.09
CA SER A 40 -61.79 33.40 7.59
C SER A 40 -60.93 32.40 8.37
N PRO A 41 -59.83 31.87 7.79
CA PRO A 41 -59.02 30.87 8.48
C PRO A 41 -58.71 31.36 9.90
N ILE A 42 -59.18 30.60 10.88
CA ILE A 42 -59.17 30.91 12.33
C ILE A 42 -57.76 31.26 12.85
N PHE A 43 -56.75 30.91 12.07
CA PHE A 43 -55.35 31.19 12.33
C PHE A 43 -54.75 32.08 11.24
N SER A 44 -54.03 33.12 11.66
CA SER A 44 -53.25 34.00 10.78
C SER A 44 -52.31 33.19 9.88
N ASN A 45 -52.11 33.64 8.63
CA ASN A 45 -51.19 33.02 7.67
C ASN A 45 -49.77 32.82 8.25
N GLN A 46 -49.34 33.73 9.12
CA GLN A 46 -48.05 33.64 9.83
C GLN A 46 -47.96 32.41 10.75
N LEU A 47 -49.06 32.01 11.41
CA LEU A 47 -49.07 30.83 12.27
C LEU A 47 -48.98 29.54 11.43
N ARG A 48 -49.66 29.51 10.28
CA ARG A 48 -49.59 28.37 9.34
C ARG A 48 -48.19 28.20 8.76
N GLU A 49 -47.53 29.31 8.41
CA GLU A 49 -46.13 29.30 7.97
C GLU A 49 -45.19 28.85 9.09
N ALA A 50 -45.37 29.35 10.31
CA ALA A 50 -44.58 28.93 11.47
C ALA A 50 -44.77 27.44 11.78
N GLU A 51 -46.00 26.93 11.73
CA GLU A 51 -46.30 25.52 11.90
C GLU A 51 -45.61 24.67 10.82
N GLN A 52 -45.66 25.10 9.55
CA GLN A 52 -44.99 24.41 8.46
C GLN A 52 -43.48 24.40 8.65
N ARG A 53 -42.87 25.51 9.08
CA ARG A 53 -41.44 25.59 9.40
C ARG A 53 -41.05 24.65 10.54
N ILE A 54 -41.87 24.56 11.59
CA ILE A 54 -41.64 23.63 12.71
C ILE A 54 -41.72 22.18 12.24
N ARG A 55 -42.68 21.85 11.37
CA ARG A 55 -42.81 20.50 10.79
C ARG A 55 -41.59 20.15 9.94
N THR A 56 -41.15 21.05 9.06
CA THR A 56 -39.96 20.81 8.23
C THR A 56 -38.69 20.72 9.06
N GLN A 57 -38.55 21.56 10.10
CA GLN A 57 -37.41 21.50 11.01
C GLN A 57 -37.37 20.16 11.74
N ARG A 58 -38.51 19.69 12.26
CA ARG A 58 -38.59 18.38 12.92
C ARG A 58 -38.20 17.24 12.00
N GLN A 59 -38.60 17.28 10.72
CA GLN A 59 -38.20 16.28 9.73
C GLN A 59 -36.69 16.32 9.47
N LEU A 60 -36.11 17.51 9.41
CA LEU A 60 -34.67 17.70 9.22
C LEU A 60 -33.89 17.14 10.42
N ASP A 61 -34.32 17.47 11.64
CA ASP A 61 -33.70 16.96 12.86
C ASP A 61 -33.78 15.42 12.93
N GLN A 62 -34.92 14.83 12.53
CA GLN A 62 -35.09 13.38 12.47
C GLN A 62 -34.14 12.73 11.45
N LEU A 63 -34.05 13.27 10.24
CA LEU A 63 -33.12 12.78 9.21
C LEU A 63 -31.66 12.90 9.65
N GLN A 64 -31.33 13.98 10.36
CA GLN A 64 -29.99 14.18 10.90
C GLN A 64 -29.63 13.16 11.97
N LEU A 65 -30.57 12.84 12.87
CA LEU A 65 -30.42 11.76 13.84
C LEU A 65 -30.22 10.40 13.17
N GLU A 66 -30.99 10.08 12.13
CA GLU A 66 -30.84 8.83 11.36
C GLU A 66 -29.47 8.75 10.67
N MET A 67 -29.01 9.85 10.06
CA MET A 67 -27.68 9.94 9.46
C MET A 67 -26.58 9.72 10.49
N ASP A 68 -26.67 10.35 11.67
CA ASP A 68 -25.68 10.20 12.72
C ASP A 68 -25.65 8.78 13.29
N LEU A 69 -26.81 8.13 13.41
CA LEU A 69 -26.92 6.72 13.81
C LEU A 69 -26.21 5.81 12.80
N LEU A 70 -26.49 5.97 11.51
CA LEU A 70 -25.84 5.20 10.44
C LEU A 70 -24.33 5.44 10.39
N LYS A 71 -23.89 6.68 10.63
CA LYS A 71 -22.47 7.02 10.70
C LYS A 71 -21.78 6.36 11.90
N MET A 72 -22.46 6.30 13.05
CA MET A 72 -21.96 5.61 14.24
C MET A 72 -21.92 4.08 14.02
N GLU A 73 -22.93 3.50 13.38
CA GLU A 73 -22.96 2.09 13.01
C GLU A 73 -21.81 1.75 12.06
N LYS A 74 -21.58 2.55 11.02
CA LYS A 74 -20.46 2.37 10.10
C LYS A 74 -19.10 2.43 10.81
N LYS A 75 -18.93 3.34 11.77
CA LYS A 75 -17.68 3.44 12.57
C LYS A 75 -17.50 2.25 13.51
N SER A 76 -18.59 1.70 14.05
CA SER A 76 -18.56 0.56 14.97
C SER A 76 -18.60 -0.80 14.27
N ALA A 77 -18.93 -0.84 12.97
CA ALA A 77 -19.09 -2.06 12.19
C ALA A 77 -17.88 -3.00 12.25
N ASP A 78 -16.66 -2.47 12.39
CA ASP A 78 -15.44 -3.27 12.54
C ASP A 78 -15.43 -4.14 13.83
N VAL A 79 -16.23 -3.79 14.83
CA VAL A 79 -16.31 -4.46 16.13
C VAL A 79 -17.66 -5.14 16.35
N THR A 80 -18.77 -4.54 15.90
CA THR A 80 -20.12 -5.10 16.07
C THR A 80 -20.53 -6.07 14.97
N ASN A 81 -20.03 -5.92 13.74
CA ASN A 81 -20.48 -6.75 12.63
C ASN A 81 -19.69 -8.06 12.58
N SER A 82 -20.41 -9.17 12.76
CA SER A 82 -19.89 -10.53 12.75
C SER A 82 -19.05 -10.84 11.51
N PHE A 83 -19.35 -10.26 10.35
CA PHE A 83 -18.58 -10.49 9.12
C PHE A 83 -17.15 -9.95 9.22
N TYR A 84 -16.98 -8.70 9.65
CA TYR A 84 -15.66 -8.06 9.81
C TYR A 84 -14.88 -8.70 10.96
N LEU A 85 -15.57 -9.00 12.06
CA LEU A 85 -14.99 -9.66 13.23
C LEU A 85 -14.51 -11.08 12.91
N SER A 86 -15.30 -11.87 12.17
CA SER A 86 -14.93 -13.23 11.76
C SER A 86 -13.69 -13.23 10.88
N ARG A 87 -13.59 -12.29 9.93
CA ARG A 87 -12.39 -12.16 9.08
C ARG A 87 -11.14 -11.81 9.90
N ARG A 88 -11.26 -10.90 10.86
CA ARG A 88 -10.15 -10.56 11.77
C ARG A 88 -9.77 -11.73 12.67
N PHE A 89 -10.75 -12.45 13.19
CA PHE A 89 -10.52 -13.63 14.03
C PHE A 89 -9.80 -14.73 13.25
N GLN A 90 -10.20 -15.00 12.00
CA GLN A 90 -9.50 -15.95 11.13
C GLN A 90 -8.05 -15.54 10.89
N MET A 91 -7.79 -14.26 10.62
CA MET A 91 -6.43 -13.76 10.42
C MET A 91 -5.57 -13.92 11.68
N LEU A 92 -6.12 -13.57 12.85
CA LEU A 92 -5.45 -13.76 14.13
C LEU A 92 -5.20 -15.24 14.41
N GLN A 93 -6.17 -16.10 14.15
CA GLN A 93 -6.06 -17.54 14.35
C GLN A 93 -4.96 -18.15 13.47
N MET A 94 -4.89 -17.76 12.20
CA MET A 94 -3.79 -18.18 11.31
C MET A 94 -2.44 -17.71 11.83
N PHE A 95 -2.34 -16.44 12.24
CA PHE A 95 -1.10 -15.90 12.81
C PHE A 95 -0.67 -16.63 14.08
N CYS A 96 -1.60 -16.91 14.99
CA CYS A 96 -1.34 -17.71 16.19
C CYS A 96 -0.90 -19.14 15.84
N GLY A 97 -1.49 -19.76 14.81
CA GLY A 97 -1.07 -21.07 14.31
C GLY A 97 0.38 -21.04 13.82
N HIS A 98 0.73 -20.06 12.98
CA HIS A 98 2.11 -19.87 12.50
C HIS A 98 3.11 -19.67 13.64
N LEU A 99 2.79 -18.83 14.64
CA LEU A 99 3.65 -18.65 15.81
C LEU A 99 3.84 -19.96 16.58
N GLN A 100 2.78 -20.75 16.74
CA GLN A 100 2.86 -22.03 17.44
C GLN A 100 3.76 -23.02 16.69
N ASP A 101 3.68 -23.05 15.36
CA ASP A 101 4.52 -23.92 14.54
C ASP A 101 5.98 -23.46 14.57
N LEU A 102 6.26 -22.16 14.51
CA LEU A 102 7.62 -21.62 14.70
C LEU A 102 8.21 -22.00 16.06
N LEU A 103 7.41 -21.95 17.13
CA LEU A 103 7.86 -22.37 18.45
C LEU A 103 8.15 -23.89 18.52
N LYS A 104 7.33 -24.71 17.86
CA LYS A 104 7.60 -26.16 17.74
C LYS A 104 8.90 -26.41 16.98
N GLU A 105 9.10 -25.73 15.86
CA GLU A 105 10.32 -25.84 15.06
C GLU A 105 11.55 -25.40 15.85
N GLN A 106 11.49 -24.25 16.52
CA GLN A 106 12.57 -23.76 17.38
C GLN A 106 12.89 -24.76 18.49
N ASN A 107 11.86 -25.30 19.16
CA ASN A 107 12.08 -26.30 20.20
C ASN A 107 12.67 -27.59 19.63
N SER A 108 12.23 -28.04 18.45
CA SER A 108 12.78 -29.20 17.76
C SER A 108 14.25 -28.99 17.36
N LEU A 109 14.59 -27.80 16.88
CA LEU A 109 15.94 -27.42 16.51
C LEU A 109 16.82 -27.36 17.76
N ARG A 110 16.34 -26.73 18.83
CA ARG A 110 17.03 -26.70 20.12
C ARG A 110 17.28 -28.10 20.64
N GLN A 111 16.29 -28.99 20.59
CA GLN A 111 16.46 -30.40 20.96
C GLN A 111 17.50 -31.09 20.07
N ARG A 112 17.51 -30.82 18.77
CA ARG A 112 18.48 -31.38 17.82
C ARG A 112 19.90 -30.86 18.07
N LEU A 113 20.05 -29.59 18.45
CA LEU A 113 21.34 -28.99 18.80
C LEU A 113 21.82 -29.39 20.20
N MET A 114 20.89 -29.60 21.13
CA MET A 114 21.19 -30.09 22.49
C MET A 114 21.47 -31.58 22.53
N LYS A 115 21.05 -32.35 21.52
CA LYS A 115 21.56 -33.72 21.34
C LYS A 115 23.07 -33.57 21.17
N PRO A 116 23.89 -34.08 22.12
CA PRO A 116 25.33 -34.06 21.93
C PRO A 116 25.60 -34.74 20.59
N LEU A 117 26.58 -34.23 19.84
CA LEU A 117 27.17 -34.87 18.65
C LEU A 117 27.88 -36.19 19.05
N GLY A 118 27.23 -37.00 19.89
CA GLY A 118 27.75 -38.14 20.64
C GLY A 118 28.06 -39.35 19.77
N ARG A 119 28.27 -39.15 18.47
CA ARG A 119 28.77 -40.18 17.55
C ARG A 119 29.75 -39.67 16.49
N THR A 120 30.19 -38.41 16.51
CA THR A 120 31.28 -37.95 15.62
C THR A 120 32.62 -37.82 16.32
N ASN A 121 32.64 -37.71 17.64
CA ASN A 121 33.87 -37.86 18.41
C ASN A 121 34.02 -39.33 18.76
N LEU A 122 34.71 -40.08 17.90
CA LEU A 122 35.31 -41.34 18.33
C LEU A 122 36.10 -41.03 19.61
N PRO A 123 35.95 -41.80 20.70
CA PRO A 123 36.80 -41.64 21.86
C PRO A 123 38.23 -41.97 21.41
N VAL A 124 38.99 -40.93 21.05
CA VAL A 124 40.42 -41.07 20.76
C VAL A 124 41.07 -41.42 22.08
N GLN A 125 41.53 -42.66 22.18
CA GLN A 125 42.24 -43.16 23.34
C GLN A 125 43.38 -42.18 23.67
N ALA A 126 43.58 -41.80 24.93
CA ALA A 126 44.43 -40.67 25.32
C ALA A 126 45.85 -40.70 24.72
N HIS A 127 46.39 -41.90 24.48
CA HIS A 127 47.70 -42.09 23.85
C HIS A 127 47.76 -41.73 22.35
N LEU A 128 46.62 -41.70 21.66
CA LEU A 128 46.49 -41.35 20.23
C LEU A 128 46.26 -39.85 20.00
N GLN A 129 45.87 -39.10 21.04
CA GLN A 129 45.53 -37.69 20.93
C GLN A 129 46.71 -36.84 20.43
N ARG A 130 47.94 -37.15 20.88
CA ARG A 130 49.14 -36.46 20.42
C ARG A 130 49.35 -36.62 18.91
N PHE A 131 49.21 -37.85 18.40
CA PHE A 131 49.34 -38.12 16.97
C PHE A 131 48.26 -37.45 16.14
N VAL A 132 47.01 -37.41 16.64
CA VAL A 132 45.92 -36.71 15.95
C VAL A 132 46.18 -35.21 15.89
N VAL A 133 46.64 -34.60 16.98
CA VAL A 133 47.00 -33.18 17.02
C VAL A 133 48.15 -32.87 16.05
N ASP A 134 49.19 -33.72 16.04
CA ASP A 134 50.33 -33.55 15.14
C ASP A 134 49.92 -33.69 13.66
N VAL A 135 49.02 -34.63 13.33
CA VAL A 135 48.49 -34.80 11.97
C VAL A 135 47.59 -33.64 11.56
N VAL A 136 46.71 -33.15 12.45
CA VAL A 136 45.86 -31.99 12.18
C VAL A 136 46.71 -30.73 11.96
N LYS A 137 47.76 -30.56 12.76
CA LYS A 137 48.72 -29.46 12.57
C LYS A 137 49.43 -29.56 11.21
N MET A 138 49.94 -30.74 10.86
CA MET A 138 50.58 -30.98 9.57
C MET A 138 49.61 -30.72 8.39
N LEU A 139 48.34 -31.08 8.54
CA LEU A 139 47.31 -30.83 7.53
C LEU A 139 47.06 -29.32 7.36
N LEU A 140 46.99 -28.56 8.46
CA LEU A 140 46.83 -27.11 8.42
C LEU A 140 48.04 -26.42 7.77
N ASP A 141 49.26 -26.83 8.14
CA ASP A 141 50.50 -26.32 7.55
C ASP A 141 50.57 -26.62 6.03
N PHE A 142 50.10 -27.81 5.62
CA PHE A 142 49.99 -28.19 4.22
C PHE A 142 48.97 -27.34 3.46
N ILE A 143 47.78 -27.14 4.01
CA ILE A 143 46.73 -26.30 3.39
C ILE A 143 47.25 -24.87 3.18
N GLN A 144 47.89 -24.30 4.22
CA GLN A 144 48.48 -22.96 4.13
C GLN A 144 49.55 -22.90 3.02
N THR A 145 50.47 -23.87 2.98
CA THR A 145 51.51 -23.94 1.95
C THR A 145 50.91 -24.07 0.56
N LEU A 146 49.86 -24.88 0.40
CA LEU A 146 49.16 -25.07 -0.87
C LEU A 146 48.50 -23.77 -1.35
N GLU A 147 47.86 -23.05 -0.45
CA GLU A 147 47.21 -21.77 -0.73
C GLU A 147 48.23 -20.70 -1.13
N GLU A 148 49.37 -20.62 -0.44
CA GLU A 148 50.50 -19.76 -0.81
C GLU A 148 51.06 -20.10 -2.21
N LYS A 149 51.16 -21.38 -2.56
CA LYS A 149 51.59 -21.80 -3.90
C LYS A 149 50.53 -21.50 -4.96
N LEU A 150 49.26 -21.70 -4.67
CA LEU A 150 48.16 -21.42 -5.60
C LEU A 150 48.04 -19.92 -5.90
N THR A 151 48.17 -19.08 -4.86
CA THR A 151 48.21 -17.63 -5.01
C THR A 151 49.45 -17.19 -5.78
N SER A 152 50.63 -17.76 -5.52
CA SER A 152 51.84 -17.49 -6.33
C SER A 152 51.66 -17.84 -7.81
N VAL A 153 51.04 -18.98 -8.13
CA VAL A 153 50.73 -19.36 -9.53
C VAL A 153 49.74 -18.38 -10.16
N ARG A 154 48.74 -17.93 -9.39
CA ARG A 154 47.71 -16.98 -9.86
C ARG A 154 48.21 -15.54 -10.01
N CYS A 155 49.20 -15.14 -9.21
CA CYS A 155 49.85 -13.82 -9.25
C CYS A 155 51.00 -13.74 -10.27
N SER A 156 51.43 -14.86 -10.86
CA SER A 156 52.26 -14.83 -12.07
C SER A 156 51.48 -14.07 -13.14
N PRO A 157 52.06 -13.06 -13.82
CA PRO A 157 51.35 -12.28 -14.82
C PRO A 157 50.71 -13.24 -15.80
N SER A 158 49.38 -13.27 -15.79
CA SER A 158 48.62 -14.28 -16.49
C SER A 158 49.02 -14.22 -17.95
N ALA A 159 49.13 -15.37 -18.62
CA ALA A 159 49.31 -15.38 -20.07
C ALA A 159 48.28 -14.47 -20.77
N ILE A 160 47.11 -14.27 -20.15
CA ILE A 160 46.06 -13.34 -20.56
C ILE A 160 46.53 -11.86 -20.53
N ASP A 161 47.22 -11.41 -19.48
CA ASP A 161 47.68 -10.01 -19.38
C ASP A 161 48.76 -9.71 -20.42
N ARG A 162 49.68 -10.67 -20.63
CA ARG A 162 50.69 -10.58 -21.69
C ARG A 162 50.08 -10.62 -23.09
N LEU A 163 49.04 -11.44 -23.30
CA LEU A 163 48.28 -11.49 -24.55
C LEU A 163 47.55 -10.17 -24.82
N ALA A 164 46.94 -9.56 -23.79
CA ALA A 164 46.27 -8.27 -23.91
C ALA A 164 47.25 -7.14 -24.27
N GLN A 165 48.44 -7.13 -23.65
CA GLN A 165 49.49 -6.19 -23.98
C GLN A 165 49.98 -6.37 -25.43
N LEU A 166 50.18 -7.62 -25.87
CA LEU A 166 50.54 -7.92 -27.26
C LEU A 166 49.44 -7.48 -28.24
N ASN A 167 48.17 -7.75 -27.95
CA ASN A 167 47.05 -7.31 -28.80
C ASN A 167 46.98 -5.79 -28.92
N THR A 168 47.26 -5.07 -27.84
CA THR A 168 47.31 -3.60 -27.86
C THR A 168 48.47 -3.10 -28.73
N SER A 169 49.65 -3.71 -28.61
CA SER A 169 50.81 -3.36 -29.44
C SER A 169 50.59 -3.69 -30.92
N LEU A 170 49.89 -4.78 -31.22
CA LEU A 170 49.53 -5.17 -32.58
C LEU A 170 48.54 -4.18 -33.19
N ALA A 171 47.55 -3.72 -32.42
CA ALA A 171 46.62 -2.69 -32.86
C ALA A 171 47.34 -1.36 -33.17
N GLN A 172 48.30 -0.96 -32.33
CA GLN A 172 49.13 0.23 -32.59
C GLN A 172 49.97 0.07 -33.86
N LEU A 173 50.58 -1.09 -34.07
CA LEU A 173 51.35 -1.38 -35.27
C LEU A 173 50.48 -1.30 -36.53
N LEU A 174 49.28 -1.88 -36.50
CA LEU A 174 48.34 -1.83 -37.63
C LEU A 174 47.90 -0.39 -37.93
N ALA A 175 47.68 0.44 -36.91
CA ALA A 175 47.38 1.86 -37.10
C ALA A 175 48.55 2.59 -37.78
N HIS A 176 49.78 2.36 -37.34
CA HIS A 176 50.97 2.93 -37.99
C HIS A 176 51.15 2.45 -39.43
N VAL A 177 50.85 1.18 -39.73
CA VAL A 177 50.89 0.67 -41.11
C VAL A 177 49.87 1.42 -41.98
N ALA A 178 48.63 1.60 -41.50
CA ALA A 178 47.61 2.36 -42.22
C ALA A 178 48.01 3.84 -42.43
N ASP A 179 48.64 4.46 -41.44
CA ASP A 179 49.17 5.83 -41.56
C ASP A 179 50.28 5.90 -42.61
N VAL A 180 51.20 4.94 -42.62
CA VAL A 180 52.29 4.85 -43.61
C VAL A 180 51.74 4.60 -45.01
N GLU A 181 50.74 3.73 -45.18
CA GLU A 181 50.06 3.52 -46.45
C GLU A 181 49.39 4.80 -46.95
N SER A 182 48.69 5.52 -46.07
CA SER A 182 48.06 6.81 -46.38
C SER A 182 49.10 7.86 -46.80
N LEU A 183 50.20 7.99 -46.05
CA LEU A 183 51.32 8.87 -46.36
C LEU A 183 51.96 8.50 -47.70
N SER A 184 52.18 7.22 -47.96
CA SER A 184 52.72 6.70 -49.22
C SER A 184 51.83 7.08 -50.41
N ASN A 185 50.51 6.87 -50.27
CA ASN A 185 49.53 7.24 -51.28
C ASN A 185 49.50 8.75 -51.54
N GLN A 186 49.62 9.59 -50.50
CA GLN A 186 49.73 11.04 -50.66
C GLN A 186 51.01 11.46 -51.41
N VAL A 187 52.14 10.80 -51.14
CA VAL A 187 53.41 11.06 -51.85
C VAL A 187 53.29 10.67 -53.32
N LEU A 188 52.66 9.53 -53.63
CA LEU A 188 52.41 9.09 -55.00
C LEU A 188 51.52 10.09 -55.75
N GLN A 189 50.41 10.52 -55.16
CA GLN A 189 49.52 11.53 -55.76
C GLN A 189 50.23 12.87 -56.01
N ARG A 190 51.07 13.33 -55.06
CA ARG A 190 51.88 14.54 -55.26
C ARG A 190 52.87 14.38 -56.41
N LYS A 191 53.51 13.21 -56.54
CA LYS A 191 54.44 12.91 -57.63
C LYS A 191 53.72 12.94 -58.99
N GLU A 192 52.54 12.35 -59.09
CA GLU A 192 51.70 12.37 -60.30
C GLU A 192 51.27 13.80 -60.66
N ALA A 193 50.85 14.60 -59.68
CA ALA A 193 50.48 16.00 -59.88
C ALA A 193 51.67 16.90 -60.28
N HIS A 194 52.89 16.55 -59.88
CA HIS A 194 54.11 17.24 -60.35
C HIS A 194 54.50 16.82 -61.77
N SER A 195 54.33 15.55 -62.12
CA SER A 195 54.59 15.05 -63.49
C SER A 195 53.62 15.67 -64.52
N SER A 196 52.34 15.85 -64.18
CA SER A 196 51.37 16.47 -65.09
C SER A 196 51.62 17.97 -65.29
N LYS A 197 52.04 18.71 -64.24
CA LYS A 197 52.41 20.12 -64.35
C LYS A 197 53.68 20.36 -65.17
N GLN A 198 54.62 19.42 -65.19
CA GLN A 198 55.85 19.51 -65.99
C GLN A 198 55.60 19.19 -67.48
N SER A 199 54.57 18.40 -67.79
CA SER A 199 54.10 18.19 -69.16
C SER A 199 53.35 19.42 -69.72
N ASP A 200 52.55 20.11 -68.90
CA ASP A 200 51.85 21.34 -69.32
C ASP A 200 52.77 22.57 -69.45
N SER A 201 53.88 22.64 -68.70
CA SER A 201 54.88 23.71 -68.88
C SER A 201 55.83 23.48 -70.06
N SER A 202 55.86 22.28 -70.64
CA SER A 202 56.65 21.96 -71.83
C SER A 202 55.85 22.08 -73.13
N ALA A 203 54.57 22.49 -73.04
CA ALA A 203 53.66 22.69 -74.18
C ALA A 203 53.15 24.15 -74.31
N ARG A 204 53.85 25.12 -73.72
CA ARG A 204 53.62 26.56 -73.94
C ARG A 204 54.88 27.27 -74.39
#